data_AF-A0A970HWM1-F1
#
_entry.id   AF-A0A970HWM1-F1
#
_cell.length_a   1.000
_cell.length_b   1.000
_cell.length_c   1.000
_cell.angle_alpha   90.00
_cell.angle_beta   90.00
_cell.angle_gamma   90.00
#
_symmetry.space_group_name_H-M   'P 1'
#
loop_
_entity.id
_entity.type
_entity.pdbx_description
1 polymer ?
#
loop_
_entity_poly.entity_id
_entity_poly.type
_entity_poly.pdbx_seq_one_letter_code
_entity_poly.pdbx_strand_id
1 'polypeptide(L)'
;ADEALAEVTAGRAPDVHTLDDDGASHSVWVVDAPEVVGRVVNALAGTTLYIADGHHRYETALDYRDERRAEVGVDARAGHEYVMMMLVNADGGGLTVLPTHRMVMLPAGIDRSRVEERLRRYFHVTPFEGSEPTRTAEEAATAIAGDQTSMTLLAGRQGWTLRPRDRGELLDVIDEQASDAWKLLGATILHRVVLEQCFEMSRELQEDGRYITYTRDAVEAVEAAFNGVCDLACILNAPGPDLIMEVARAGDAMPHKSTYFYPKLLTGLVFNDLSLPVGW
;
A
#
# COMPACT_ATOMS: atom_id res chain seq x y z
N ALA A 1 -1.87 -0.81 -25.29
CA ALA A 1 -3.23 -0.98 -24.74
C ALA A 1 -3.90 0.38 -24.58
N ASP A 2 -3.30 1.29 -23.83
CA ASP A 2 -3.83 2.64 -23.57
C ASP A 2 -4.25 3.40 -24.81
N GLU A 3 -3.43 3.41 -25.87
CA GLU A 3 -3.76 4.09 -27.13
C GLU A 3 -5.06 3.57 -27.76
N ALA A 4 -5.25 2.23 -27.75
CA ALA A 4 -6.46 1.60 -28.28
C ALA A 4 -7.71 1.89 -27.44
N LEU A 5 -7.56 2.06 -26.12
CA LEU A 5 -8.65 2.45 -25.22
C LEU A 5 -8.98 3.94 -25.33
N ALA A 6 -7.95 4.79 -25.46
CA ALA A 6 -8.09 6.23 -25.62
C ALA A 6 -8.92 6.57 -26.87
N GLU A 7 -8.69 5.87 -27.99
CA GLU A 7 -9.50 5.99 -29.21
C GLU A 7 -11.01 5.76 -28.97
N VAL A 8 -11.39 4.83 -28.09
CA VAL A 8 -12.81 4.54 -27.78
C VAL A 8 -13.42 5.61 -26.89
N THR A 9 -12.65 6.15 -25.95
CA THR A 9 -13.11 7.21 -25.05
C THR A 9 -13.14 8.59 -25.73
N ALA A 10 -12.33 8.80 -26.76
CA ALA A 10 -12.22 10.07 -27.46
C ALA A 10 -13.54 10.45 -28.17
N GLY A 11 -14.19 11.52 -27.69
CA GLY A 11 -15.42 12.03 -28.30
C GLY A 11 -16.69 11.23 -27.96
N ARG A 12 -16.61 10.26 -27.04
CA ARG A 12 -17.76 9.47 -26.57
C ARG A 12 -18.06 9.78 -25.10
N ALA A 13 -19.32 10.07 -24.77
CA ALA A 13 -19.76 10.18 -23.38
C ALA A 13 -19.64 8.83 -22.66
N PRO A 14 -19.30 8.81 -21.35
CA PRO A 14 -19.26 7.57 -20.59
C PRO A 14 -20.64 6.91 -20.52
N ASP A 15 -20.66 5.58 -20.51
CA ASP A 15 -21.90 4.80 -20.35
C ASP A 15 -22.41 4.89 -18.91
N VAL A 16 -21.49 5.02 -17.95
CA VAL A 16 -21.80 5.29 -16.54
C VAL A 16 -20.91 6.42 -16.03
N HIS A 17 -21.52 7.42 -15.40
CA HIS A 17 -20.82 8.48 -14.69
C HIS A 17 -21.44 8.64 -13.29
N THR A 18 -20.61 8.60 -12.25
CA THR A 18 -21.03 8.83 -10.86
C THR A 18 -19.95 9.54 -10.07
N LEU A 19 -20.32 10.09 -8.92
CA LEU A 19 -19.39 10.52 -7.89
C LEU A 19 -19.40 9.50 -6.75
N ASP A 20 -18.29 9.38 -6.03
CA ASP A 20 -18.27 8.69 -4.73
C ASP A 20 -18.54 9.66 -3.56
N ASP A 21 -18.54 9.13 -2.34
CA ASP A 21 -18.80 9.90 -1.11
C ASP A 21 -17.76 11.00 -0.84
N ASP A 22 -16.55 10.85 -1.40
CA ASP A 22 -15.46 11.83 -1.31
C ASP A 22 -15.50 12.85 -2.48
N GLY A 23 -16.50 12.73 -3.38
CA GLY A 23 -16.70 13.60 -4.53
C GLY A 23 -15.80 13.29 -5.73
N ALA A 24 -15.04 12.18 -5.72
CA ALA A 24 -14.25 11.77 -6.87
C ALA A 24 -15.17 11.23 -7.99
N SER A 25 -14.85 11.62 -9.23
CA SER A 25 -15.63 11.24 -10.42
C SER A 25 -15.16 9.90 -10.97
N HIS A 26 -16.13 9.02 -11.20
CA HIS A 26 -15.96 7.70 -11.81
C HIS A 26 -16.70 7.70 -13.14
N SER A 27 -15.95 7.47 -14.23
CA SER A 27 -16.49 7.37 -15.59
C SER A 27 -16.12 6.01 -16.19
N VAL A 28 -17.11 5.30 -16.72
CA VAL A 28 -16.93 3.95 -17.27
C VAL A 28 -17.43 3.93 -18.71
N TRP A 29 -16.62 3.35 -19.60
CA TRP A 29 -16.96 3.08 -20.99
C TRP A 29 -16.89 1.57 -21.24
N VAL A 30 -17.95 1.02 -21.81
CA VAL A 30 -18.00 -0.35 -22.30
C VAL A 30 -17.23 -0.42 -23.63
N VAL A 31 -16.32 -1.40 -23.73
CA VAL A 31 -15.54 -1.70 -24.93
C VAL A 31 -15.83 -3.14 -25.34
N ASP A 32 -16.66 -3.31 -26.36
CA ASP A 32 -17.10 -4.61 -26.89
C ASP A 32 -16.68 -4.85 -28.35
N ALA A 33 -16.11 -3.84 -29.02
CA ALA A 33 -15.59 -3.95 -30.39
C ALA A 33 -14.43 -4.97 -30.46
N PRO A 34 -14.57 -6.09 -31.19
CA PRO A 34 -13.59 -7.17 -31.21
C PRO A 34 -12.19 -6.72 -31.64
N GLU A 35 -12.10 -5.74 -32.54
CA GLU A 35 -10.82 -5.20 -33.02
C GLU A 35 -10.08 -4.44 -31.92
N VAL A 36 -10.80 -3.67 -31.09
CA VAL A 36 -10.20 -2.92 -29.98
C VAL A 36 -9.77 -3.89 -28.89
N VAL A 37 -10.64 -4.81 -28.50
CA VAL A 37 -10.35 -5.86 -27.53
C VAL A 37 -9.11 -6.66 -27.95
N GLY A 38 -9.05 -7.10 -29.21
CA GLY A 38 -7.93 -7.86 -29.74
C GLY A 38 -6.60 -7.11 -29.64
N ARG A 39 -6.59 -5.79 -29.92
CA ARG A 39 -5.39 -4.95 -29.72
C ARG A 39 -4.98 -4.87 -28.25
N VAL A 40 -5.93 -4.74 -27.32
CA VAL A 40 -5.65 -4.70 -25.88
C VAL A 40 -5.09 -6.03 -25.40
N VAL A 41 -5.73 -7.15 -25.74
CA VAL A 41 -5.28 -8.51 -25.39
C VAL A 41 -3.88 -8.78 -25.94
N ASN A 42 -3.63 -8.49 -27.22
CA ASN A 42 -2.31 -8.70 -27.83
C ASN A 42 -1.22 -7.84 -27.18
N ALA A 43 -1.55 -6.60 -26.80
CA ALA A 43 -0.60 -5.73 -26.11
C ALA A 43 -0.23 -6.23 -24.70
N LEU A 44 -1.14 -6.97 -24.05
CA LEU A 44 -0.94 -7.50 -22.69
C LEU A 44 -0.41 -8.94 -22.66
N ALA A 45 -0.49 -9.69 -23.76
CA ALA A 45 -0.16 -11.12 -23.79
C ALA A 45 1.29 -11.43 -23.36
N GLY A 46 2.23 -10.50 -23.58
CA GLY A 46 3.64 -10.63 -23.19
C GLY A 46 4.04 -9.84 -21.95
N THR A 47 3.09 -9.21 -21.26
CA THR A 47 3.40 -8.37 -20.10
C THR A 47 3.29 -9.15 -18.80
N THR A 48 4.09 -8.77 -17.82
CA THR A 48 3.94 -9.25 -16.44
C THR A 48 2.93 -8.36 -15.72
N LEU A 49 1.88 -8.97 -15.17
CA LEU A 49 0.92 -8.27 -14.32
C LEU A 49 1.36 -8.39 -12.86
N TYR A 50 1.37 -7.25 -12.16
CA TYR A 50 1.66 -7.18 -10.74
C TYR A 50 0.35 -6.94 -9.98
N ILE A 51 0.08 -7.77 -8.96
CA ILE A 51 -1.10 -7.58 -8.12
C ILE A 51 -0.80 -6.46 -7.12
N ALA A 52 -1.33 -5.27 -7.39
CA ALA A 52 -1.19 -4.11 -6.51
C ALA A 52 -2.12 -4.21 -5.27
N ASP A 53 -3.38 -4.60 -5.48
CA ASP A 53 -4.39 -4.81 -4.45
C ASP A 53 -5.22 -6.04 -4.83
N GLY A 54 -5.65 -6.82 -3.83
CA GLY A 54 -6.52 -7.98 -4.04
C GLY A 54 -5.85 -9.35 -4.02
N HIS A 55 -4.68 -9.51 -3.39
CA HIS A 55 -4.02 -10.82 -3.21
C HIS A 55 -4.96 -11.88 -2.64
N HIS A 56 -5.61 -11.61 -1.50
CA HIS A 56 -6.59 -12.55 -0.93
C HIS A 56 -7.80 -12.82 -1.85
N ARG A 57 -8.23 -11.82 -2.63
CA ARG A 57 -9.31 -11.99 -3.61
C ARG A 57 -8.87 -12.92 -4.75
N TYR A 58 -7.63 -12.80 -5.18
CA TYR A 58 -7.03 -13.64 -6.20
C TYR A 58 -6.84 -15.08 -5.70
N GLU A 59 -6.29 -15.27 -4.50
CA GLU A 59 -6.15 -16.59 -3.85
C GLU A 59 -7.51 -17.28 -3.72
N THR A 60 -8.51 -16.57 -3.20
CA THR A 60 -9.88 -17.10 -3.08
C THR A 60 -10.46 -17.50 -4.46
N ALA A 61 -10.18 -16.71 -5.51
CA ALA A 61 -10.63 -17.04 -6.86
C ALA A 61 -9.93 -18.30 -7.41
N LEU A 62 -8.66 -18.52 -7.10
CA LEU A 62 -7.93 -19.74 -7.46
C LEU A 62 -8.50 -20.96 -6.75
N ASP A 63 -8.75 -20.86 -5.45
CA ASP A 63 -9.34 -21.94 -4.65
C ASP A 63 -10.73 -22.31 -5.21
N TYR A 64 -11.56 -21.31 -5.48
CA TYR A 64 -12.89 -21.52 -6.06
C TYR A 64 -12.82 -22.13 -7.47
N ARG A 65 -11.87 -21.70 -8.31
CA ARG A 65 -11.64 -22.33 -9.62
C ARG A 65 -11.33 -23.81 -9.47
N ASP A 66 -10.44 -24.17 -8.56
CA ASP A 66 -10.00 -25.56 -8.38
C ASP A 66 -11.09 -26.44 -7.77
N GLU A 67 -11.90 -25.90 -6.85
CA GLU A 67 -13.14 -26.53 -6.37
C GLU A 67 -14.09 -26.84 -7.53
N ARG A 68 -14.38 -25.84 -8.38
CA ARG A 68 -15.28 -26.02 -9.52
C ARG A 68 -14.74 -27.02 -10.55
N ARG A 69 -13.44 -26.98 -10.85
CA ARG A 69 -12.79 -27.98 -11.73
C ARG A 69 -12.94 -29.40 -11.20
N ALA A 70 -12.87 -29.61 -9.88
CA ALA A 70 -13.06 -30.92 -9.28
C ALA A 70 -14.52 -31.43 -9.42
N GLU A 71 -15.50 -30.53 -9.41
CA GLU A 71 -16.92 -30.87 -9.49
C GLU A 71 -17.42 -31.06 -10.93
N VAL A 72 -17.05 -30.17 -11.85
CA VAL A 72 -17.62 -30.12 -13.21
C VAL A 72 -16.59 -30.35 -14.33
N GLY A 73 -15.32 -30.57 -13.98
CA GLY A 73 -14.23 -30.69 -14.95
C GLY A 73 -13.72 -29.32 -15.42
N VAL A 74 -12.78 -29.34 -16.36
CA VAL A 74 -12.15 -28.12 -16.90
C VAL A 74 -12.87 -27.70 -18.18
N ASP A 75 -13.45 -26.51 -18.17
CA ASP A 75 -13.90 -25.79 -19.36
C ASP A 75 -13.21 -24.43 -19.38
N ALA A 76 -12.33 -24.22 -20.36
CA ALA A 76 -11.54 -23.00 -20.49
C ALA A 76 -12.39 -21.72 -20.67
N ARG A 77 -13.68 -21.85 -21.00
CA ARG A 77 -14.61 -20.73 -21.11
C ARG A 77 -15.44 -20.50 -19.87
N ALA A 78 -15.36 -21.34 -18.84
CA ALA A 78 -16.20 -21.16 -17.66
C ALA A 78 -15.81 -19.89 -16.90
N GLY A 79 -16.80 -19.16 -16.37
CA GLY A 79 -16.56 -17.90 -15.66
C GLY A 79 -15.57 -18.01 -14.49
N HIS A 80 -15.54 -19.15 -13.80
CA HIS A 80 -14.62 -19.43 -12.70
C HIS A 80 -13.15 -19.62 -13.12
N GLU A 81 -12.87 -19.74 -14.42
CA GLU A 81 -11.50 -19.73 -14.96
C GLU A 81 -10.90 -18.32 -15.03
N TYR A 82 -11.71 -17.29 -14.83
CA TYR A 82 -11.33 -15.89 -14.94
C TYR A 82 -11.67 -15.11 -13.67
N VAL A 83 -10.88 -14.07 -13.42
CA VAL A 83 -11.13 -13.12 -12.34
C VAL A 83 -11.18 -11.72 -12.93
N MET A 84 -12.18 -10.94 -12.51
CA MET A 84 -12.30 -9.55 -12.90
C MET A 84 -11.17 -8.73 -12.27
N MET A 85 -10.44 -7.99 -13.10
CA MET A 85 -9.32 -7.17 -12.67
C MET A 85 -9.47 -5.74 -13.19
N MET A 86 -9.01 -4.79 -12.38
CA MET A 86 -8.65 -3.46 -12.86
C MET A 86 -7.18 -3.50 -13.26
N LEU A 87 -6.89 -3.17 -14.52
CA LEU A 87 -5.53 -3.01 -15.00
C LEU A 87 -5.20 -1.52 -15.03
N VAL A 88 -4.08 -1.16 -14.42
CA VAL A 88 -3.59 0.22 -14.38
C VAL A 88 -2.19 0.25 -14.97
N ASN A 89 -1.96 1.17 -15.90
CA ASN A 89 -0.62 1.40 -16.42
C ASN A 89 0.25 2.04 -15.32
N ALA A 90 1.22 1.29 -14.81
CA ALA A 90 2.14 1.74 -13.78
C ALA A 90 2.99 2.94 -14.24
N ASP A 91 3.29 3.05 -15.53
CA ASP A 91 4.09 4.13 -16.12
C ASP A 91 3.23 5.36 -16.48
N GLY A 92 1.89 5.21 -16.48
CA GLY A 92 0.95 6.22 -16.96
C GLY A 92 0.58 7.31 -15.95
N GLY A 93 1.11 7.24 -14.71
CA GLY A 93 0.83 8.23 -13.65
C GLY A 93 -0.62 8.24 -13.13
N GLY A 94 -1.47 7.29 -13.55
CA GLY A 94 -2.88 7.20 -13.16
C GLY A 94 -3.12 6.59 -11.78
N LEU A 95 -2.06 6.20 -11.06
CA LEU A 95 -2.13 5.58 -9.75
C LEU A 95 -1.15 6.26 -8.80
N THR A 96 -1.70 6.86 -7.74
CA THR A 96 -0.90 7.42 -6.66
C THR A 96 -0.81 6.39 -5.54
N VAL A 97 0.39 6.12 -5.06
CA VAL A 97 0.60 5.39 -3.82
C VAL A 97 0.64 6.40 -2.69
N LEU A 98 -0.32 6.31 -1.77
CA LEU A 98 -0.38 7.15 -0.58
C LEU A 98 0.35 6.48 0.59
N PRO A 99 0.94 7.27 1.50
CA PRO A 99 1.53 6.73 2.70
C PRO A 99 0.44 6.12 3.58
N THR A 100 0.82 5.14 4.37
CA THR A 100 -0.03 4.62 5.45
C THR A 100 0.66 4.91 6.76
N HIS A 101 0.14 5.84 7.53
CA HIS A 101 0.67 6.20 8.85
C HIS A 101 0.23 5.19 9.90
N ARG A 102 1.04 4.98 10.93
CA ARG A 102 0.71 4.09 12.04
C ARG A 102 0.41 4.91 13.28
N MET A 103 -0.70 4.60 13.93
CA MET A 103 -1.03 5.08 15.26
C MET A 103 -0.83 3.89 16.21
N VAL A 104 0.16 4.01 17.10
CA VAL A 104 0.62 2.90 17.93
C VAL A 104 0.25 3.16 19.39
N MET A 105 -0.38 2.17 20.01
CA MET A 105 -0.50 2.05 21.46
C MET A 105 0.71 1.28 21.96
N LEU A 106 1.47 1.85 22.86
CA LEU A 106 2.68 1.24 23.39
C LEU A 106 2.32 0.30 24.55
N PRO A 107 2.88 -0.93 24.62
CA PRO A 107 2.70 -1.79 25.78
C PRO A 107 3.29 -1.13 27.04
N ALA A 108 2.74 -1.48 28.20
CA ALA A 108 3.23 -0.97 29.48
C ALA A 108 4.69 -1.41 29.73
N GLY A 109 5.48 -0.56 30.37
CA GLY A 109 6.84 -0.88 30.78
C GLY A 109 7.95 -0.50 29.79
N ILE A 110 7.62 0.16 28.68
CA ILE A 110 8.64 0.71 27.77
C ILE A 110 9.45 1.81 28.48
N ASP A 111 10.74 1.57 28.61
CA ASP A 111 11.69 2.53 29.15
C ASP A 111 12.04 3.59 28.09
N ARG A 112 11.28 4.69 28.10
CA ARG A 112 11.48 5.82 27.18
C ARG A 112 12.90 6.38 27.22
N SER A 113 13.64 6.24 28.32
CA SER A 113 15.02 6.72 28.43
C SER A 113 16.00 5.92 27.56
N ARG A 114 15.71 4.64 27.31
CA ARG A 114 16.51 3.74 26.46
C ARG A 114 16.11 3.78 24.99
N VAL A 115 14.88 4.16 24.69
CA VAL A 115 14.38 4.25 23.32
C VAL A 115 15.28 5.17 22.49
N GLU A 116 15.59 6.36 22.99
CA GLU A 116 16.41 7.32 22.23
C GLU A 116 17.85 6.81 22.03
N GLU A 117 18.44 6.12 23.01
CA GLU A 117 19.74 5.47 22.87
C GLU A 117 19.73 4.42 21.75
N ARG A 118 18.71 3.55 21.74
CA ARG A 118 18.54 2.51 20.71
C ARG A 118 18.27 3.11 19.34
N LEU A 119 17.44 4.16 19.24
CA LEU A 119 17.22 4.89 17.99
C LEU A 119 18.53 5.46 17.46
N ARG A 120 19.35 6.10 18.31
CA ARG A 120 20.63 6.68 17.91
C ARG A 120 21.64 5.66 17.38
N ARG A 121 21.49 4.37 17.72
CA ARG A 121 22.32 3.29 17.17
C ARG A 121 22.13 3.14 15.66
N TYR A 122 20.89 3.21 15.18
CA TYR A 122 20.56 2.95 13.77
C TYR A 122 20.27 4.22 12.96
N PHE A 123 19.89 5.31 13.63
CA PHE A 123 19.41 6.53 13.00
C PHE A 123 20.21 7.77 13.44
N HIS A 124 20.33 8.72 12.52
CA HIS A 124 20.48 10.12 12.86
C HIS A 124 19.14 10.60 13.40
N VAL A 125 19.12 10.91 14.69
CA VAL A 125 17.93 11.32 15.45
C VAL A 125 17.93 12.83 15.61
N THR A 126 16.96 13.50 15.00
CA THR A 126 16.73 14.94 15.18
C THR A 126 15.47 15.13 16.02
N PRO A 127 15.51 15.88 17.14
CA PRO A 127 14.31 16.20 17.89
C PRO A 127 13.28 16.90 17.01
N PHE A 128 12.02 16.57 17.22
CA PHE A 128 10.89 17.16 16.50
C PHE A 128 9.89 17.69 17.53
N GLU A 129 9.39 18.90 17.34
CA GLU A 129 8.37 19.52 18.18
C GLU A 129 7.26 20.09 17.29
N GLY A 130 6.04 19.61 17.49
CA GLY A 130 4.88 20.00 16.71
C GLY A 130 4.10 21.16 17.34
N SER A 131 3.68 22.10 16.50
CA SER A 131 2.84 23.24 16.89
C SER A 131 1.34 22.90 16.89
N GLU A 132 0.69 22.87 15.76
CA GLU A 132 -0.71 22.52 15.55
C GLU A 132 -0.79 21.36 14.57
N PRO A 133 -1.84 20.53 14.60
CA PRO A 133 -1.82 19.25 13.92
C PRO A 133 -1.54 19.33 12.40
N THR A 134 -2.20 20.25 11.70
CA THR A 134 -2.05 20.41 10.25
C THR A 134 -0.61 20.76 9.85
N ARG A 135 -0.03 21.82 10.43
CA ARG A 135 1.36 22.19 10.12
C ARG A 135 2.36 21.17 10.62
N THR A 136 2.11 20.57 11.77
CA THR A 136 2.95 19.49 12.30
C THR A 136 3.02 18.32 11.31
N ALA A 137 1.90 17.95 10.69
CA ALA A 137 1.85 16.91 9.66
C ALA A 137 2.63 17.33 8.40
N GLU A 138 2.48 18.58 7.94
CA GLU A 138 3.22 19.13 6.79
C GLU A 138 4.74 19.18 7.04
N GLU A 139 5.16 19.64 8.22
CA GLU A 139 6.55 19.71 8.66
C GLU A 139 7.14 18.31 8.82
N ALA A 140 6.39 17.37 9.41
CA ALA A 140 6.82 15.98 9.56
C ALA A 140 7.04 15.31 8.20
N ALA A 141 6.13 15.53 7.23
CA ALA A 141 6.26 15.03 5.87
C ALA A 141 7.43 15.69 5.13
N THR A 142 7.59 17.01 5.24
CA THR A 142 8.71 17.75 4.66
C THR A 142 10.05 17.28 5.24
N ALA A 143 10.10 17.03 6.53
CA ALA A 143 11.30 16.59 7.24
C ALA A 143 11.79 15.22 6.80
N ILE A 144 10.97 14.40 6.14
CA ILE A 144 11.35 13.08 5.62
C ILE A 144 11.32 13.00 4.10
N ALA A 145 10.90 14.06 3.42
CA ALA A 145 10.75 14.09 1.98
C ALA A 145 12.05 13.71 1.24
N GLY A 146 11.91 12.93 0.17
CA GLY A 146 13.03 12.49 -0.66
C GLY A 146 13.79 11.27 -0.14
N ASP A 147 13.47 10.76 1.05
CA ASP A 147 14.06 9.53 1.59
C ASP A 147 13.00 8.57 2.13
N GLN A 148 12.69 7.53 1.35
CA GLN A 148 11.71 6.50 1.67
C GLN A 148 12.03 5.70 2.95
N THR A 149 13.27 5.76 3.42
CA THR A 149 13.74 5.08 4.63
C THR A 149 13.65 5.94 5.89
N SER A 150 13.35 7.23 5.73
CA SER A 150 13.19 8.19 6.82
C SER A 150 11.75 8.24 7.32
N MET A 151 11.57 8.57 8.61
CA MET A 151 10.27 8.66 9.26
C MET A 151 10.27 9.69 10.39
N THR A 152 9.10 10.21 10.73
CA THR A 152 8.91 11.06 11.91
C THR A 152 7.99 10.37 12.90
N LEU A 153 8.42 10.29 14.16
CA LEU A 153 7.67 9.70 15.26
C LEU A 153 7.22 10.82 16.21
N LEU A 154 5.95 10.82 16.62
CA LEU A 154 5.38 11.82 17.52
C LEU A 154 4.70 11.15 18.72
N ALA A 155 5.17 11.47 19.93
CA ALA A 155 4.56 11.11 21.19
C ALA A 155 3.95 12.38 21.82
N GLY A 156 2.65 12.59 21.62
CA GLY A 156 2.05 13.90 21.85
C GLY A 156 2.63 14.93 20.87
N ARG A 157 3.10 16.06 21.41
CA ARG A 157 3.69 17.17 20.64
C ARG A 157 5.19 17.07 20.42
N GLN A 158 5.84 16.10 21.06
CA GLN A 158 7.28 15.91 20.97
C GLN A 158 7.57 14.62 20.21
N GLY A 159 8.76 14.53 19.65
CA GLY A 159 9.09 13.41 18.82
C GLY A 159 10.49 13.47 18.24
N TRP A 160 10.68 12.67 17.21
CA TRP A 160 11.95 12.53 16.52
C TRP A 160 11.74 12.35 15.03
N THR A 161 12.55 13.02 14.22
CA THR A 161 12.78 12.62 12.84
C THR A 161 13.97 11.67 12.80
N LEU A 162 13.76 10.52 12.17
CA LEU A 162 14.71 9.44 12.04
C LEU A 162 15.16 9.34 10.59
N ARG A 163 16.47 9.43 10.37
CA ARG A 163 17.11 9.10 9.09
C ARG A 163 18.12 7.98 9.31
N PRO A 164 18.10 6.88 8.53
CA PRO A 164 19.09 5.82 8.70
C PRO A 164 20.52 6.35 8.61
N ARG A 165 21.40 5.88 9.50
CA ARG A 165 22.85 6.19 9.42
C ARG A 165 23.50 5.44 8.28
N ASP A 166 23.20 4.14 8.22
CA ASP A 166 23.69 3.22 7.22
C ASP A 166 22.57 2.25 6.87
N ARG A 167 22.22 2.16 5.59
CA ARG A 167 21.20 1.25 5.10
C ARG A 167 21.67 -0.21 5.14
N GLY A 168 22.98 -0.47 5.00
CA GLY A 168 23.56 -1.79 5.12
C GLY A 168 23.38 -2.37 6.53
N GLU A 169 23.60 -1.56 7.57
CA GLU A 169 23.33 -2.00 8.95
C GLU A 169 21.85 -2.35 9.17
N LEU A 170 20.92 -1.64 8.53
CA LEU A 170 19.50 -1.99 8.61
C LEU A 170 19.21 -3.34 7.93
N LEU A 171 19.85 -3.62 6.78
CA LEU A 171 19.69 -4.90 6.08
C LEU A 171 20.15 -6.09 6.93
N ASP A 172 21.23 -5.92 7.69
CA ASP A 172 21.79 -6.93 8.58
C ASP A 172 20.91 -7.19 9.82
N VAL A 173 20.28 -6.14 10.36
CA VAL A 173 19.39 -6.24 11.53
C VAL A 173 18.03 -6.85 11.17
N ILE A 174 17.56 -6.61 9.94
CA ILE A 174 16.29 -7.17 9.46
C ILE A 174 16.52 -8.62 9.02
N ASP A 175 16.41 -9.53 10.00
CA ASP A 175 16.46 -10.98 9.81
C ASP A 175 15.15 -11.51 9.21
N GLU A 176 14.93 -11.16 7.94
CA GLU A 176 13.85 -11.66 7.10
C GLU A 176 14.45 -12.22 5.82
N GLN A 177 13.90 -13.35 5.35
CA GLN A 177 14.22 -13.90 4.04
C GLN A 177 13.45 -13.15 2.96
N ALA A 178 13.88 -11.91 2.69
CA ALA A 178 13.30 -11.02 1.70
C ALA A 178 14.40 -10.21 1.02
N SER A 179 14.09 -9.58 -0.11
CA SER A 179 15.01 -8.70 -0.84
C SER A 179 15.40 -7.45 -0.06
N ASP A 180 16.53 -6.85 -0.43
CA ASP A 180 16.96 -5.57 0.12
C ASP A 180 15.92 -4.46 -0.11
N ALA A 181 15.25 -4.48 -1.27
CA ALA A 181 14.15 -3.57 -1.58
C ALA A 181 13.03 -3.67 -0.54
N TRP A 182 12.64 -4.89 -0.17
CA TRP A 182 11.61 -5.12 0.84
C TRP A 182 12.06 -4.68 2.24
N LYS A 183 13.32 -4.98 2.59
CA LYS A 183 13.90 -4.62 3.90
C LYS A 183 14.02 -3.10 4.07
N LEU A 184 14.27 -2.37 2.99
CA LEU A 184 14.40 -0.91 3.00
C LEU A 184 13.07 -0.16 2.82
N LEU A 185 11.93 -0.83 2.83
CA LEU A 185 10.65 -0.15 2.93
C LEU A 185 10.54 0.56 4.29
N GLY A 186 10.09 1.83 4.29
CA GLY A 186 9.89 2.59 5.53
C GLY A 186 8.98 1.89 6.53
N ALA A 187 7.95 1.17 6.05
CA ALA A 187 7.10 0.32 6.88
C ALA A 187 7.89 -0.84 7.52
N THR A 188 8.73 -1.54 6.76
CA THR A 188 9.55 -2.62 7.29
C THR A 188 10.53 -2.10 8.34
N ILE A 189 11.23 -1.00 8.05
CA ILE A 189 12.17 -0.37 9.00
C ILE A 189 11.43 0.05 10.28
N LEU A 190 10.23 0.63 10.16
CA LEU A 190 9.39 0.97 11.31
C LEU A 190 9.08 -0.27 12.15
N HIS A 191 8.56 -1.33 11.55
CA HIS A 191 8.12 -2.52 12.29
C HIS A 191 9.30 -3.33 12.88
N ARG A 192 10.35 -3.57 12.09
CA ARG A 192 11.46 -4.46 12.43
C ARG A 192 12.59 -3.80 13.20
N VAL A 193 12.82 -2.50 13.00
CA VAL A 193 13.94 -1.80 13.67
C VAL A 193 13.40 -0.86 14.75
N VAL A 194 12.45 0.01 14.41
CA VAL A 194 11.95 0.98 15.39
C VAL A 194 11.09 0.28 16.45
N LEU A 195 9.98 -0.35 16.07
CA LEU A 195 9.05 -0.93 17.03
C LEU A 195 9.66 -2.15 17.75
N GLU A 196 10.27 -3.08 17.00
CA GLU A 196 10.82 -4.31 17.58
C GLU A 196 12.14 -4.08 18.33
N GLN A 197 13.15 -3.43 17.73
CA GLN A 197 14.46 -3.27 18.39
C GLN A 197 14.52 -2.08 19.35
N CYS A 198 13.87 -0.96 19.04
CA CYS A 198 13.99 0.25 19.85
C CYS A 198 12.93 0.34 20.94
N PHE A 199 11.66 0.06 20.59
CA PHE A 199 10.53 0.05 21.52
C PHE A 199 10.27 -1.32 22.16
N GLU A 200 11.00 -2.38 21.79
CA GLU A 200 10.83 -3.74 22.31
C GLU A 200 9.40 -4.29 22.17
N MET A 201 8.69 -3.84 21.14
CA MET A 201 7.35 -4.29 20.82
C MET A 201 7.43 -5.56 19.97
N SER A 202 7.08 -6.71 20.56
CA SER A 202 7.14 -7.99 19.86
C SER A 202 6.24 -8.03 18.62
N ARG A 203 6.57 -8.90 17.66
CA ARG A 203 5.79 -9.06 16.42
C ARG A 203 4.34 -9.43 16.69
N GLU A 204 4.10 -10.29 17.69
CA GLU A 204 2.77 -10.71 18.11
C GLU A 204 1.91 -9.52 18.54
N LEU A 205 2.50 -8.55 19.26
CA LEU A 205 1.79 -7.33 19.65
C LEU A 205 1.53 -6.40 18.46
N GLN A 206 2.43 -6.36 17.49
CA GLN A 206 2.25 -5.54 16.28
C GLN A 206 1.14 -6.08 15.38
N GLU A 207 0.95 -7.40 15.35
CA GLU A 207 -0.11 -8.07 14.60
C GLU A 207 -1.46 -8.09 15.34
N ASP A 208 -1.43 -7.91 16.66
CA ASP A 208 -2.60 -7.71 17.49
C ASP A 208 -3.20 -6.32 17.19
N GLY A 209 -4.26 -6.31 16.37
CA GLY A 209 -4.92 -5.10 15.85
C GLY A 209 -5.46 -4.12 16.91
N ARG A 210 -5.25 -4.38 18.21
CA ARG A 210 -5.46 -3.45 19.31
C ARG A 210 -4.32 -2.43 19.46
N TYR A 211 -3.10 -2.77 19.05
CA TYR A 211 -1.93 -1.93 19.30
C TYR A 211 -1.54 -1.03 18.12
N ILE A 212 -1.89 -1.40 16.89
CA ILE A 212 -1.55 -0.60 15.71
C ILE A 212 -2.80 -0.39 14.86
N THR A 213 -3.18 0.87 14.71
CA THR A 213 -4.18 1.32 13.75
C THR A 213 -3.52 2.15 12.65
N TYR A 214 -4.23 2.32 11.54
CA TYR A 214 -3.66 2.86 10.30
C TYR A 214 -4.53 3.99 9.78
N THR A 215 -3.90 5.06 9.31
CA THR A 215 -4.58 6.14 8.57
C THR A 215 -3.76 6.58 7.37
N ARG A 216 -4.43 7.17 6.38
CA ARG A 216 -3.81 7.83 5.21
C ARG A 216 -3.59 9.31 5.43
N ASP A 217 -4.24 9.87 6.45
CA ASP A 217 -4.17 11.29 6.75
C ASP A 217 -3.13 11.51 7.84
N ALA A 218 -2.05 12.21 7.48
CA ALA A 218 -1.01 12.58 8.42
C ALA A 218 -1.56 13.49 9.53
N VAL A 219 -2.53 14.35 9.22
CA VAL A 219 -3.17 15.25 10.20
C VAL A 219 -3.92 14.43 11.24
N GLU A 220 -4.72 13.45 10.82
CA GLU A 220 -5.43 12.54 11.74
C GLU A 220 -4.45 11.81 12.67
N ALA A 221 -3.34 11.28 12.14
CA ALA A 221 -2.33 10.61 12.95
C ALA A 221 -1.72 11.55 14.00
N VAL A 222 -1.38 12.78 13.60
CA VAL A 222 -0.83 13.79 14.53
C VAL A 222 -1.85 14.21 15.58
N GLU A 223 -3.11 14.44 15.19
CA GLU A 223 -4.20 14.77 16.11
C GLU A 223 -4.40 13.67 17.14
N ALA A 224 -4.37 12.41 16.72
CA ALA A 224 -4.48 11.27 17.61
C ALA A 224 -3.36 11.25 18.66
N ALA A 225 -2.10 11.51 18.27
CA ALA A 225 -1.00 11.62 19.22
C ALA A 225 -1.17 12.81 20.16
N PHE A 226 -1.52 13.99 19.64
CA PHE A 226 -1.70 15.22 20.43
C PHE A 226 -2.78 15.08 21.49
N ASN A 227 -3.85 14.36 21.16
CA ASN A 227 -5.00 14.13 22.04
C ASN A 227 -4.85 12.88 22.92
N GLY A 228 -3.75 12.13 22.80
CA GLY A 228 -3.50 10.91 23.55
C GLY A 228 -4.39 9.73 23.15
N VAL A 229 -4.97 9.76 21.95
CA VAL A 229 -5.69 8.62 21.34
C VAL A 229 -4.70 7.51 20.98
N CYS A 230 -3.47 7.88 20.61
CA CYS A 230 -2.36 6.95 20.47
C CYS A 230 -1.13 7.45 21.26
N ASP A 231 -0.24 6.52 21.63
CA ASP A 231 1.02 6.86 22.30
C ASP A 231 2.08 7.36 21.32
N LEU A 232 2.02 6.89 20.07
CA LEU A 232 2.99 7.22 19.03
C LEU A 232 2.30 7.31 17.65
N ALA A 233 2.38 8.46 17.01
CA ALA A 233 2.07 8.62 15.59
C ALA A 233 3.35 8.47 14.75
N CYS A 234 3.32 7.58 13.77
CA CYS A 234 4.44 7.29 12.89
C CYS A 234 4.13 7.78 11.48
N ILE A 235 4.75 8.89 11.09
CA ILE A 235 4.63 9.52 9.78
C ILE A 235 5.69 8.92 8.86
N LEU A 236 5.25 8.43 7.71
CA LEU A 236 6.04 7.68 6.74
C LEU A 236 5.88 8.31 5.36
N ASN A 237 6.88 8.09 4.50
CA ASN A 237 6.73 8.33 3.06
C ASN A 237 5.95 7.20 2.39
N ALA A 238 5.27 7.53 1.28
CA ALA A 238 4.66 6.53 0.42
C ALA A 238 5.74 5.82 -0.39
N PRO A 239 5.77 4.48 -0.44
CA PRO A 239 6.77 3.78 -1.24
C PRO A 239 6.65 4.19 -2.71
N GLY A 240 7.80 4.50 -3.32
CA GLY A 240 7.86 4.88 -4.72
C GLY A 240 7.49 3.70 -5.64
N PRO A 241 6.92 3.95 -6.83
CA PRO A 241 6.57 2.90 -7.79
C PRO A 241 7.72 1.95 -8.12
N ASP A 242 8.93 2.49 -8.32
CA ASP A 242 10.12 1.69 -8.63
C ASP A 242 10.45 0.68 -7.54
N LEU A 243 10.37 1.10 -6.26
CA LEU A 243 10.65 0.22 -5.13
C LEU A 243 9.60 -0.88 -5.01
N ILE A 244 8.32 -0.57 -5.25
CA ILE A 244 7.24 -1.58 -5.28
C ILE A 244 7.51 -2.60 -6.39
N MET A 245 7.94 -2.13 -7.57
CA MET A 245 8.27 -3.00 -8.69
C MET A 245 9.51 -3.86 -8.41
N GLU A 246 10.52 -3.32 -7.72
CA GLU A 246 11.70 -4.10 -7.30
C GLU A 246 11.33 -5.22 -6.33
N VAL A 247 10.51 -4.93 -5.30
CA VAL A 247 9.99 -5.93 -4.37
C VAL A 247 9.23 -7.03 -5.12
N ALA A 248 8.33 -6.63 -6.04
CA ALA A 248 7.53 -7.59 -6.78
C ALA A 248 8.38 -8.44 -7.77
N ARG A 249 9.40 -7.85 -8.40
CA ARG A 249 10.34 -8.58 -9.28
C ARG A 249 11.23 -9.55 -8.51
N ALA A 250 11.52 -9.27 -7.24
CA ALA A 250 12.20 -10.20 -6.36
C ALA A 250 11.31 -11.38 -5.91
N GLY A 251 10.00 -11.34 -6.20
CA GLY A 251 9.04 -12.36 -5.78
C GLY A 251 8.53 -12.18 -4.35
N ASP A 252 8.85 -11.05 -3.71
CA ASP A 252 8.39 -10.75 -2.36
C ASP A 252 6.98 -10.16 -2.36
N ALA A 253 6.20 -10.49 -1.33
CA ALA A 253 4.93 -9.82 -1.06
C ALA A 253 5.16 -8.52 -0.28
N MET A 254 4.49 -7.44 -0.68
CA MET A 254 4.55 -6.17 0.05
C MET A 254 4.12 -6.36 1.53
N PRO A 255 4.79 -5.71 2.50
CA PRO A 255 4.41 -5.80 3.90
C PRO A 255 2.94 -5.39 4.11
N HIS A 256 2.28 -5.98 5.12
CA HIS A 256 0.88 -5.67 5.39
C HIS A 256 0.66 -4.16 5.60
N LYS A 257 -0.37 -3.60 4.93
CA LYS A 257 -0.73 -2.16 5.00
C LYS A 257 0.45 -1.22 4.68
N SER A 258 1.29 -1.58 3.71
CA SER A 258 2.42 -0.74 3.26
C SER A 258 2.11 0.14 2.05
N THR A 259 1.08 -0.20 1.26
CA THR A 259 0.68 0.54 0.07
C THR A 259 -0.81 0.86 0.10
N TYR A 260 -1.15 2.11 -0.23
CA TYR A 260 -2.52 2.51 -0.51
C TYR A 260 -2.61 3.12 -1.92
N PHE A 261 -3.15 2.35 -2.86
CA PHE A 261 -3.35 2.81 -4.23
C PHE A 261 -4.61 3.68 -4.32
N TYR A 262 -4.49 4.86 -4.95
CA TYR A 262 -5.57 5.83 -5.15
C TYR A 262 -5.56 6.37 -6.59
N PRO A 263 -6.73 6.63 -7.21
CA PRO A 263 -8.08 6.41 -6.70
C PRO A 263 -8.45 4.93 -6.63
N LYS A 264 -9.33 4.57 -5.68
CA LYS A 264 -9.95 3.24 -5.64
C LYS A 264 -11.19 3.24 -6.52
N LEU A 265 -11.41 2.16 -7.26
CA LEU A 265 -12.68 1.98 -7.95
C LEU A 265 -13.83 1.92 -6.95
N LEU A 266 -14.91 2.63 -7.24
CA LEU A 266 -16.13 2.55 -6.46
C LEU A 266 -16.67 1.11 -6.49
N THR A 267 -16.94 0.57 -5.31
CA THR A 267 -17.42 -0.81 -5.17
C THR A 267 -18.83 -0.93 -5.76
N GLY A 268 -19.06 -2.00 -6.52
CA GLY A 268 -20.36 -2.30 -7.11
C GLY A 268 -20.65 -1.61 -8.45
N LEU A 269 -19.68 -0.91 -9.04
CA LEU A 269 -19.84 -0.37 -10.41
C LEU A 269 -19.91 -1.47 -11.47
N VAL A 270 -19.12 -2.53 -11.33
CA VAL A 270 -19.05 -3.65 -12.26
C VAL A 270 -19.09 -4.95 -11.46
N PHE A 271 -19.88 -5.90 -11.93
CA PHE A 271 -19.96 -7.25 -11.40
C PHE A 271 -19.66 -8.26 -12.51
N ASN A 272 -18.94 -9.32 -12.17
CA ASN A 272 -18.71 -10.44 -13.07
C ASN A 272 -19.60 -11.62 -12.66
N ASP A 273 -20.53 -12.01 -13.52
CA ASP A 273 -21.39 -13.18 -13.30
C ASP A 273 -20.64 -14.44 -13.72
N LEU A 274 -20.17 -15.21 -12.74
CA LEU A 274 -19.38 -16.43 -12.95
C LEU A 274 -20.20 -17.59 -13.55
N SER A 275 -21.53 -17.46 -13.63
CA SER A 275 -22.39 -18.46 -14.28
C SER A 275 -22.36 -18.37 -15.81
N LEU A 276 -21.92 -17.22 -16.35
CA LEU A 276 -21.84 -16.99 -17.78
C LEU A 276 -20.47 -17.45 -18.32
N PRO A 277 -20.44 -18.08 -19.51
CA PRO A 277 -19.18 -18.40 -20.16
C PRO A 277 -18.50 -17.13 -20.69
N VAL A 278 -17.18 -17.09 -20.57
CA VAL A 278 -16.33 -16.05 -21.15
C VAL A 278 -16.07 -16.38 -22.62
N GLY A 279 -16.22 -15.39 -23.49
CA GLY A 279 -15.67 -15.44 -24.84
C GLY A 279 -16.12 -14.25 -25.67
N TRP A 280 -15.17 -13.78 -26.48
CA TRP A 280 -15.29 -12.71 -27.44
C TRP A 280 -15.84 -13.23 -28.77
#